data_AF-A0A430LZZ2-F1
#
_entry.id   AF-A0A430LZZ2-F1
#
_cell.length_a   1.000
_cell.length_b   1.000
_cell.length_c   1.000
_cell.angle_alpha   90.00
_cell.angle_beta   90.00
_cell.angle_gamma   90.00
#
_symmetry.space_group_name_H-M   'P 1'
#
loop_
_entity.id
_entity.type
_entity.pdbx_description
1 polymer ?
#
loop_
_entity_poly.entity_id
_entity_poly.type
_entity_poly.pdbx_seq_one_letter_code
_entity_poly.pdbx_strand_id
1 'polypeptide(L)'
;MVKINQSVTSPHFVEFIPFYAAMSFARRRAPIACLFCRHRKRRCDGVKPICGLCAASGVDCEYSDKMSDIQKARQENASNEVLVQRINDLENMLRNQ
;
A
#
# COMPACT_ATOMS: atom_id res chain seq x y z
N MET A 1 -32.36 -43.73 -39.88
CA MET A 1 -32.53 -44.49 -38.63
C MET A 1 -31.18 -44.61 -37.95
N VAL A 2 -30.88 -43.69 -37.01
CA VAL A 2 -29.61 -43.68 -36.28
C VAL A 2 -29.72 -44.69 -35.14
N LYS A 3 -28.96 -45.77 -35.20
CA LYS A 3 -28.79 -46.70 -34.09
C LYS A 3 -27.86 -46.06 -33.06
N ILE A 4 -28.46 -45.71 -31.93
CA ILE A 4 -27.79 -45.40 -30.68
C ILE A 4 -27.26 -46.74 -30.12
N ASN A 5 -25.98 -46.84 -29.78
CA ASN A 5 -25.57 -47.77 -28.73
C ASN A 5 -24.37 -47.23 -27.95
N GLN A 6 -24.52 -47.37 -26.63
CA GLN A 6 -23.75 -46.75 -25.56
C GLN A 6 -22.51 -47.57 -25.23
N SER A 7 -21.38 -46.89 -25.07
CA SER A 7 -20.29 -47.34 -24.20
C SER A 7 -19.68 -46.11 -23.54
N VAL A 8 -20.15 -45.85 -22.33
CA VAL A 8 -19.62 -44.87 -21.39
C VAL A 8 -18.17 -45.17 -21.04
N THR A 9 -17.30 -44.15 -21.14
CA THR A 9 -16.28 -43.72 -20.15
C THR A 9 -15.39 -42.62 -20.76
N SER A 10 -15.56 -41.38 -20.28
CA SER A 10 -14.71 -40.21 -20.54
C SER A 10 -13.27 -40.42 -20.05
N PRO A 11 -12.25 -39.82 -20.69
CA PRO A 11 -11.80 -38.49 -20.26
C PRO A 11 -11.28 -37.60 -21.41
N HIS A 12 -11.74 -36.35 -21.38
CA HIS A 12 -11.30 -35.24 -22.20
C HIS A 12 -10.13 -34.55 -21.47
N PHE A 13 -8.87 -34.92 -21.77
CA PHE A 13 -7.70 -34.33 -21.13
C PHE A 13 -6.60 -34.03 -22.15
N VAL A 14 -6.60 -32.75 -22.55
CA VAL A 14 -5.48 -31.92 -23.03
C VAL A 14 -4.69 -32.37 -24.26
N GLU A 15 -4.87 -31.64 -25.37
CA GLU A 15 -3.87 -31.23 -26.38
C GLU A 15 -4.68 -30.71 -27.59
N PHE A 16 -4.87 -29.41 -27.78
CA PHE A 16 -3.92 -28.52 -28.44
C PHE A 16 -4.28 -27.06 -28.11
N ILE A 17 -3.46 -26.45 -27.24
CA ILE A 17 -3.32 -25.02 -26.89
C ILE A 17 -4.63 -24.21 -26.72
N PRO A 18 -5.15 -24.08 -25.49
CA PRO A 18 -6.13 -23.06 -25.21
C PRO A 18 -5.45 -21.69 -25.11
N PHE A 19 -6.22 -20.67 -25.42
CA PHE A 19 -6.07 -19.23 -25.19
C PHE A 19 -5.66 -18.81 -23.75
N TYR A 20 -5.33 -19.76 -22.87
CA TYR A 20 -4.72 -19.56 -21.56
C TYR A 20 -3.21 -19.50 -21.72
N ALA A 21 -2.72 -18.40 -22.32
CA ALA A 21 -1.40 -17.93 -21.94
C ALA A 21 -1.42 -17.86 -20.40
N ALA A 22 -0.64 -18.70 -19.74
CA ALA A 22 -0.37 -18.58 -18.32
C ALA A 22 0.42 -17.29 -18.13
N MET A 23 -0.29 -16.18 -18.25
CA MET A 23 0.14 -14.85 -17.89
C MET A 23 0.53 -15.01 -16.44
N SER A 24 1.84 -15.06 -16.22
CA SER A 24 2.44 -15.11 -14.90
C SER A 24 2.13 -13.77 -14.24
N PHE A 25 0.90 -13.65 -13.74
CA PHE A 25 0.54 -12.74 -12.67
C PHE A 25 1.22 -13.26 -11.41
N ALA A 26 2.56 -13.28 -11.42
CA ALA A 26 3.34 -13.23 -10.20
C ALA A 26 2.77 -12.02 -9.46
N ARG A 27 1.86 -12.27 -8.51
CA ARG A 27 1.10 -11.25 -7.80
C ARG A 27 2.14 -10.34 -7.17
N ARG A 28 2.47 -9.25 -7.85
CA ARG A 28 3.57 -8.36 -7.48
C ARG A 28 3.29 -7.95 -6.05
N ARG A 29 4.12 -8.41 -5.13
CA ARG A 29 4.02 -7.96 -3.75
C ARG A 29 4.40 -6.50 -3.80
N ALA A 30 3.50 -5.64 -3.33
CA ALA A 30 3.81 -4.23 -3.19
C ALA A 30 5.07 -4.09 -2.32
N PRO A 31 6.07 -3.30 -2.73
CA PRO A 31 7.27 -3.09 -1.90
C PRO A 31 6.93 -2.39 -0.59
N ILE A 32 5.86 -1.58 -0.58
CA ILE A 32 5.35 -0.85 0.57
C ILE A 32 3.83 -1.08 0.64
N ALA A 33 3.32 -1.52 1.79
CA ALA A 33 1.89 -1.57 2.06
C ALA A 33 1.39 -0.20 2.55
N CYS A 34 0.16 0.18 2.18
CA CYS A 34 -0.48 1.38 2.74
C CYS A 34 -0.64 1.27 4.26
N LEU A 35 -0.85 2.40 4.94
CA LEU A 35 -0.99 2.51 6.39
C LEU A 35 -2.11 1.61 6.92
N PHE A 36 -3.27 1.60 6.27
CA PHE A 36 -4.39 0.76 6.66
C PHE A 36 -4.05 -0.74 6.59
N CYS A 37 -3.54 -1.20 5.44
CA CYS A 37 -3.15 -2.61 5.27
C CYS A 37 -2.03 -3.01 6.23
N ARG A 38 -1.08 -2.10 6.48
CA ARG A 38 0.03 -2.30 7.42
C ARG A 38 -0.48 -2.44 8.86
N HIS A 39 -1.37 -1.56 9.29
CA HIS A 39 -1.98 -1.62 10.62
C HIS A 39 -2.78 -2.92 10.83
N ARG A 40 -3.56 -3.32 9.81
CA ARG A 40 -4.35 -4.57 9.83
C ARG A 40 -3.53 -5.83 9.57
N LYS A 41 -2.23 -5.72 9.27
CA LYS A 41 -1.32 -6.83 8.92
C LYS A 41 -1.86 -7.70 7.77
N ARG A 42 -2.53 -7.08 6.79
CA ARG A 42 -3.10 -7.74 5.60
C ARG A 42 -2.21 -7.49 4.38
N ARG A 43 -2.39 -8.30 3.34
CA ARG A 43 -1.70 -8.12 2.06
C ARG A 43 -2.23 -6.86 1.37
N CYS A 44 -1.32 -5.94 1.05
CA CYS A 44 -1.59 -4.81 0.18
C CYS A 44 -1.16 -5.17 -1.25
N ASP A 45 -2.01 -4.85 -2.21
CA ASP A 45 -1.77 -4.97 -3.65
C ASP A 45 -0.97 -3.79 -4.22
N GLY A 46 -0.81 -2.70 -3.46
CA GLY A 46 0.10 -1.61 -3.80
C GLY A 46 -0.37 -0.69 -4.92
N VAL A 47 -1.59 -0.87 -5.43
CA VAL A 47 -2.17 -0.01 -6.46
C VAL A 47 -2.32 1.41 -5.90
N LYS A 48 -1.86 2.40 -6.66
CA LYS A 48 -2.01 3.83 -6.38
C LYS A 48 -3.12 4.40 -7.29
N PRO A 49 -3.98 5.32 -6.81
CA PRO A 49 -3.90 6.03 -5.52
C PRO A 49 -4.43 5.23 -4.32
N ILE A 50 -5.37 4.31 -4.54
CA ILE A 50 -6.01 3.50 -3.50
C ILE A 50 -5.78 2.03 -3.82
N CYS A 51 -5.30 1.25 -2.85
CA CYS A 51 -5.12 -0.18 -3.04
C CYS A 51 -6.49 -0.89 -3.12
N GLY A 52 -6.60 -1.97 -3.88
CA GLY A 52 -7.86 -2.66 -4.15
C GLY A 52 -8.61 -3.09 -2.88
N LEU A 53 -7.89 -3.46 -1.81
CA LEU A 53 -8.52 -3.77 -0.53
C LEU A 53 -9.17 -2.54 0.12
N CYS A 54 -8.47 -1.39 0.12
CA CYS A 54 -9.00 -0.15 0.67
C CYS A 54 -10.16 0.39 -0.18
N ALA A 55 -10.07 0.25 -1.51
CA ALA A 55 -11.14 0.63 -2.42
C ALA A 55 -12.42 -0.18 -2.15
N ALA A 56 -12.29 -1.51 -2.00
CA ALA A 56 -13.42 -2.37 -1.67
C ALA A 56 -14.00 -2.11 -0.27
N SER A 57 -13.16 -1.66 0.67
CA SER A 57 -13.58 -1.36 2.04
C SER A 57 -14.10 0.07 2.23
N GLY A 58 -13.93 0.95 1.23
CA GLY A 58 -14.30 2.36 1.33
C GLY A 58 -13.53 3.14 2.40
N VAL A 59 -12.28 2.76 2.68
CA VAL A 59 -11.45 3.40 3.73
C VAL A 59 -10.34 4.23 3.14
N ASP A 60 -9.84 5.18 3.93
CA ASP A 60 -8.69 6.00 3.55
C ASP A 60 -7.43 5.14 3.36
N CYS A 61 -6.82 5.31 2.18
CA CYS A 61 -5.63 4.58 1.77
C CYS A 61 -4.45 5.52 1.66
N GLU A 62 -3.76 5.72 2.78
CA GLU A 62 -2.57 6.55 2.83
C GLU A 62 -1.29 5.71 2.79
N TYR A 63 -0.27 6.19 2.08
CA TYR A 63 1.07 5.63 2.09
C TYR A 63 2.00 6.63 2.80
N SER A 64 2.47 6.33 4.01
CA SER A 64 3.50 7.16 4.66
C SER A 64 4.89 6.66 4.32
N ASP A 65 5.71 7.59 3.83
CA ASP A 65 7.14 7.41 3.67
C ASP A 65 7.81 7.76 5.00
N LYS A 66 8.20 6.71 5.74
CA LYS A 66 8.78 6.81 7.08
C LYS A 66 10.00 7.73 7.11
N MET A 67 10.75 7.78 6.01
CA MET A 67 11.92 8.63 5.91
C MET A 67 11.52 10.10 5.84
N SER A 68 10.45 10.42 5.09
CA SER A 68 9.94 11.79 5.00
C SER A 68 9.38 12.30 6.33
N ASP A 69 8.72 11.43 7.10
CA ASP A 69 8.13 11.79 8.40
C ASP A 69 9.23 12.11 9.42
N ILE A 70 10.31 11.31 9.46
CA ILE A 70 11.47 11.56 10.33
C ILE A 70 12.20 12.85 9.93
N GLN A 71 12.37 13.10 8.63
CA GLN A 71 12.99 14.33 8.13
C GLN A 71 12.16 15.56 8.49
N LYS A 72 10.84 15.50 8.33
CA LYS A 72 9.92 16.57 8.74
C LYS A 72 10.01 16.82 10.23
N ALA A 73 9.96 15.78 11.06
CA ALA A 73 10.09 15.92 12.51
C ALA A 73 11.43 16.54 12.92
N ARG A 74 12.53 16.16 12.26
CA ARG A 74 13.86 16.76 12.52
C ARG A 74 13.89 18.24 12.14
N GLN A 75 13.31 18.59 11.00
CA GLN A 75 13.23 19.98 10.54
C GLN A 75 12.36 20.83 11.46
N GLU A 76 11.23 20.29 11.90
CA GLU A 76 10.32 20.94 12.85
C GLU A 76 11.00 21.19 14.18
N ASN A 77 11.69 20.19 14.74
CA ASN A 77 12.44 20.34 15.99
C ASN A 77 13.53 21.42 15.89
N ALA A 78 14.29 21.44 14.78
CA ALA A 78 15.30 22.47 14.55
C ALA A 78 14.67 23.87 14.44
N SER A 79 13.51 23.97 13.80
CA SER A 79 12.77 25.23 13.68
C SER A 79 12.26 25.71 15.05
N ASN A 80 11.72 24.80 15.85
CA ASN A 80 11.23 25.09 17.20
C ASN A 80 12.36 25.52 18.14
N GLU A 81 13.55 24.91 18.04
CA GLU A 81 14.71 25.31 18.83
C GLU A 81 15.10 26.78 18.60
N VAL A 82 15.11 27.23 17.35
CA VAL A 82 15.39 28.64 17.00
C VAL A 82 14.31 29.58 17.57
N LEU A 83 13.04 29.17 17.48
CA LEU A 83 11.94 29.97 18.02
C LEU A 83 12.02 30.08 19.55
N VAL A 84 12.33 28.98 20.24
CA VAL A 84 12.53 28.97 21.70
C VAL A 84 13.69 29.88 22.10
N GLN A 85 14.80 29.85 21.37
CA GLN A 85 15.92 30.75 21.63
C GLN A 85 15.49 32.22 21.48
N ARG A 86 14.77 32.54 20.40
CA ARG A 86 14.29 33.90 20.15
C ARG A 86 13.32 34.39 21.24
N ILE A 87 12.45 33.51 21.75
CA ILE A 87 11.54 33.81 22.86
C ILE A 87 12.36 34.14 24.12
N ASN A 88 13.33 33.30 24.47
CA ASN A 88 14.18 33.53 25.66
C ASN A 88 14.94 34.85 25.59
N ASP A 89 15.49 35.21 24.42
CA ASP A 89 16.19 36.48 24.24
C ASP A 89 15.27 37.68 24.46
N LEU A 90 14.05 37.62 23.92
CA LEU A 90 13.04 38.66 24.09
C LEU A 90 12.57 38.76 25.54
N GLU A 91 12.35 37.62 26.21
CA GLU A 91 12.00 37.59 27.64
C GLU A 91 13.10 38.23 28.50
N ASN A 92 14.37 37.97 28.21
CA ASN A 92 15.49 38.59 28.93
C ASN A 92 15.57 40.10 28.73
N MET A 93 15.30 40.61 27.52
CA MET A 93 15.26 42.05 27.25
C MET A 93 14.16 42.75 28.06
N LEU A 94 13.00 42.11 28.18
CA LEU A 94 11.87 42.65 28.95
C LEU A 94 12.12 42.58 30.46
N ARG A 95 12.79 41.54 30.95
CA ARG A 95 13.12 41.38 32.38
C ARG A 95 14.16 42.39 32.87
N ASN A 96 15.03 42.86 31.98
CA ASN A 96 16.12 43.78 32.30
C ASN A 96 15.76 45.26 32.07
N GLN A 97 14.47 45.59 31.94
CA GLN A 97 13.94 46.95 32.00
C GLN A 97 13.47 47.27 33.41
#